data_AF-A0A074YYK0-F1
#
_entry.id   AF-A0A074YYK0-F1
#
_cell.length_a   1.000
_cell.length_b   1.000
_cell.length_c   1.000
_cell.angle_alpha   90.00
_cell.angle_beta   90.00
_cell.angle_gamma   90.00
#
_symmetry.space_group_name_H-M   'P 1'
#
loop_
_entity.id
_entity.type
_entity.pdbx_description
1 polymer ?
#
loop_
_entity_poly.entity_id
_entity_poly.type
_entity_poly.pdbx_seq_one_letter_code
_entity_poly.pdbx_strand_id
1 'polypeptide(L)'
;MMSFADPLLAVAGYQSEILKSARRPLAPLAQPLPLLSANQPVVVVFPGGCTYGEVAALRFAAARRRWQLLIVTSCLITSRELLQQAGQAVVTTSNTGQ
;
A
#
# COMPACT_ATOMS: atom_id res chain seq x y z
N MET A 1 -9.87 28.03 -6.34
CA MET A 1 -10.74 26.85 -6.20
C MET A 1 -10.65 26.09 -7.52
N MET A 2 -9.81 25.05 -7.60
CA MET A 2 -9.60 24.31 -8.85
C MET A 2 -10.78 23.36 -9.05
N SER A 3 -11.49 23.54 -10.16
CA SER A 3 -12.63 22.71 -10.55
C SER A 3 -12.11 21.40 -11.13
N PHE A 4 -12.55 20.26 -10.57
CA PHE A 4 -12.21 18.92 -11.05
C PHE A 4 -12.91 18.53 -12.36
N ALA A 5 -13.61 19.47 -13.01
CA ALA A 5 -14.34 19.29 -14.25
C ALA A 5 -13.66 20.01 -15.43
N ASP A 6 -12.33 20.09 -15.43
CA ASP A 6 -11.59 20.75 -16.51
C ASP A 6 -11.39 19.77 -17.70
N PRO A 7 -11.99 20.04 -18.88
CA PRO A 7 -11.92 19.14 -20.04
C PRO A 7 -10.50 18.96 -20.60
N LEU A 8 -9.53 19.79 -20.20
CA LEU A 8 -8.13 19.61 -20.56
C LEU A 8 -7.46 18.40 -19.87
N LEU A 9 -7.97 17.98 -18.70
CA LEU A 9 -7.47 16.77 -18.01
C LEU A 9 -7.91 15.47 -18.71
N ALA A 10 -9.03 15.50 -19.43
CA ALA A 10 -9.52 14.35 -20.19
C ALA A 10 -8.68 14.05 -21.44
N VAL A 11 -8.16 15.10 -22.10
CA VAL A 11 -7.26 14.98 -23.26
C VAL A 11 -5.89 14.42 -22.86
N ALA A 12 -5.44 14.69 -21.63
CA ALA A 12 -4.20 14.14 -21.07
C ALA A 12 -4.28 12.63 -20.71
N GLY A 13 -5.36 11.94 -21.06
CA GLY A 13 -5.50 10.50 -20.85
C GLY A 13 -5.83 10.10 -19.41
N TYR A 14 -6.14 11.05 -18.52
CA TYR A 14 -6.66 10.77 -17.18
C TYR A 14 -8.14 10.36 -17.25
N GLN A 15 -8.39 9.19 -17.84
CA GLN A 15 -9.65 8.45 -17.79
C GLN A 15 -9.86 7.91 -16.36
N SER A 16 -10.51 8.71 -15.51
CA SER A 16 -10.94 8.33 -14.16
C SER A 16 -11.99 7.21 -14.14
N GLU A 17 -12.61 6.89 -15.28
CA GLU A 17 -13.62 5.82 -15.41
C GLU A 17 -13.02 4.41 -15.57
N ILE A 18 -11.77 4.26 -16.05
CA ILE A 18 -11.11 2.94 -16.15
C ILE A 18 -10.85 2.33 -14.76
N LEU A 19 -10.66 3.17 -13.73
CA LEU A 19 -10.47 2.74 -12.35
C LEU A 19 -11.76 2.33 -11.62
N LYS A 20 -12.95 2.58 -12.20
CA LYS A 20 -14.22 2.13 -11.60
C LYS A 20 -14.53 0.67 -11.91
N SER A 21 -14.01 0.12 -13.01
CA SER A 21 -14.29 -1.26 -13.46
C SER A 21 -13.22 -2.27 -13.03
N ALA A 22 -12.02 -1.83 -12.71
CA ALA A 22 -11.02 -2.70 -12.11
C ALA A 22 -11.48 -3.07 -10.70
N ARG A 23 -11.74 -4.36 -10.45
CA ARG A 23 -11.97 -4.95 -9.11
C ARG A 23 -11.12 -4.20 -8.09
N ARG A 24 -11.75 -3.31 -7.29
CA ARG A 24 -11.02 -2.65 -6.21
C ARG A 24 -10.35 -3.75 -5.42
N PRO A 25 -9.03 -3.68 -5.16
CA PRO A 25 -8.42 -4.63 -4.26
C PRO A 25 -9.19 -4.53 -2.95
N LEU A 26 -9.97 -5.58 -2.66
CA LEU A 26 -10.67 -5.73 -1.41
C LEU A 26 -9.58 -6.03 -0.39
N ALA A 27 -8.97 -4.96 0.13
CA ALA A 27 -8.16 -5.08 1.33
C ALA A 27 -9.05 -5.78 2.36
N PRO A 28 -8.59 -6.91 2.94
CA PRO A 28 -9.34 -7.59 3.98
C PRO A 28 -9.77 -6.56 5.03
N LEU A 29 -11.00 -6.72 5.55
CA LEU A 29 -11.50 -5.82 6.58
C LEU A 29 -10.52 -5.84 7.75
N ALA A 30 -10.05 -4.65 8.15
CA ALA A 30 -9.02 -4.52 9.17
C ALA A 30 -9.52 -5.18 10.47
N GLN A 31 -8.97 -6.34 10.80
CA GLN A 31 -9.28 -7.01 12.05
C GLN A 31 -8.56 -6.26 13.17
N PRO A 32 -9.26 -5.88 14.25
CA PRO A 32 -8.60 -5.27 15.38
C PRO A 32 -7.56 -6.26 15.90
N LEU A 33 -6.32 -5.78 16.04
CA LEU A 33 -5.29 -6.54 16.72
C LEU A 33 -5.82 -6.93 18.10
N PRO A 34 -5.52 -8.16 18.58
CA PRO A 34 -5.92 -8.58 19.92
C PRO A 34 -5.52 -7.51 20.93
N LEU A 35 -6.31 -7.34 21.99
CA LEU A 35 -6.03 -6.36 23.05
C LEU A 35 -4.70 -6.68 23.73
N LEU A 36 -3.61 -6.18 23.16
CA LEU A 36 -2.27 -6.27 23.72
C LEU A 36 -2.18 -5.34 24.91
N SER A 37 -1.59 -5.81 26.00
CA SER A 37 -1.36 -5.00 27.18
C SER A 37 -0.43 -3.82 26.86
N ALA A 38 -0.58 -2.72 27.60
CA ALA A 38 0.36 -1.61 27.50
C ALA A 38 1.79 -2.10 27.81
N ASN A 39 2.79 -1.52 27.12
CA ASN A 39 4.21 -1.89 27.18
C ASN A 39 4.57 -3.29 26.69
N GLN A 40 3.67 -4.01 26.01
CA GLN A 40 4.02 -5.28 25.39
C GLN A 40 4.96 -5.05 24.18
N PRO A 41 6.04 -5.84 24.02
CA PRO A 41 6.85 -5.83 22.82
C PRO A 41 6.06 -6.42 21.64
N VAL A 42 6.06 -5.72 20.52
CA VAL A 42 5.34 -6.10 19.30
C VAL A 42 6.32 -6.10 18.14
N VAL A 43 6.42 -7.25 17.47
CA VAL A 43 7.23 -7.40 16.26
C VAL A 43 6.31 -7.48 15.06
N VAL A 44 6.50 -6.59 14.09
CA VAL A 44 5.78 -6.61 12.82
C VAL A 44 6.77 -6.92 11.70
N VAL A 45 6.46 -7.93 10.89
CA VAL A 45 7.32 -8.39 9.80
C VAL A 45 6.64 -8.17 8.45
N PHE A 46 7.34 -7.51 7.53
CA PHE A 46 6.90 -7.29 6.15
C PHE A 46 7.75 -8.12 5.18
N PRO A 47 7.35 -9.36 4.87
CA PRO A 47 8.00 -10.14 3.82
C PRO A 47 7.66 -9.53 2.46
N GLY A 48 8.68 -9.09 1.72
CA GLY A 48 8.51 -8.43 0.42
C GLY A 48 8.68 -6.92 0.45
N GLY A 49 8.85 -6.33 1.64
CA GLY A 49 9.13 -4.92 1.84
C GLY A 49 7.91 -4.15 2.35
N CYS A 50 8.14 -2.92 2.80
CA CYS A 50 7.07 -2.03 3.25
C CYS A 50 7.31 -0.59 2.82
N THR A 51 6.25 0.18 2.76
CA THR A 51 6.27 1.60 2.46
C THR A 51 6.46 2.45 3.72
N TYR A 52 6.91 3.68 3.52
CA TYR A 52 7.01 4.64 4.63
C TYR A 52 5.64 4.96 5.26
N GLY A 53 4.56 4.86 4.48
CA GLY A 53 3.19 5.07 4.97
C GLY A 53 2.77 4.02 6.00
N GLU A 54 3.10 2.76 5.76
CA GLU A 54 2.83 1.65 6.70
C GLU A 54 3.64 1.81 7.98
N VAL A 55 4.93 2.17 7.86
CA VAL A 55 5.80 2.46 9.02
C VAL A 55 5.22 3.60 9.85
N ALA A 56 4.78 4.69 9.22
CA ALA A 56 4.18 5.83 9.92
C ALA A 56 2.88 5.43 10.64
N ALA A 57 2.01 4.66 9.99
CA ALA A 57 0.77 4.16 10.58
C ALA A 57 1.03 3.26 11.81
N LEU A 58 2.01 2.36 11.71
CA LEU A 58 2.40 1.49 12.83
C LEU A 58 2.98 2.27 14.00
N ARG A 59 3.85 3.26 13.75
CA ARG A 59 4.41 4.11 14.82
C ARG A 59 3.30 4.90 15.52
N PHE A 60 2.33 5.40 14.76
CA PHE A 60 1.17 6.08 15.32
C PHE A 60 0.30 5.14 16.19
N ALA A 61 0.03 3.92 15.71
CA ALA A 61 -0.71 2.92 16.47
C ALA A 61 0.03 2.51 17.76
N ALA A 62 1.33 2.28 17.67
CA ALA A 62 2.18 1.92 18.80
C ALA A 62 2.23 3.03 19.86
N ALA A 63 2.34 4.31 19.45
CA ALA A 63 2.30 5.43 20.38
C ALA A 63 0.97 5.51 21.14
N ARG A 64 -0.17 5.33 20.44
CA ARG A 64 -1.50 5.33 21.05
C ARG A 64 -1.73 4.17 22.02
N ARG A 65 -1.13 3.00 21.74
CA ARG A 65 -1.28 1.78 22.54
C ARG A 65 -0.14 1.54 23.54
N ARG A 66 0.87 2.41 23.56
CA ARG A 66 2.13 2.26 24.33
C ARG A 66 2.82 0.92 24.05
N TRP A 67 2.92 0.53 22.79
CA TRP A 67 3.65 -0.69 22.40
C TRP A 67 5.14 -0.42 22.24
N GLN A 68 5.97 -1.38 22.64
CA GLN A 68 7.39 -1.40 22.27
C GLN A 68 7.51 -2.05 20.89
N LEU A 69 7.44 -1.23 19.85
CA LEU A 69 7.34 -1.70 18.47
C LEU A 69 8.72 -1.92 17.84
N LEU A 70 8.93 -3.11 17.27
CA LEU A 70 10.01 -3.42 16.35
C LEU A 70 9.43 -3.76 14.97
N ILE A 71 9.87 -3.04 13.93
CA ILE A 71 9.47 -3.31 12.55
C ILE A 71 10.65 -3.99 11.84
N VAL A 72 10.38 -5.16 11.25
CA VAL A 72 11.34 -5.92 10.46
C VAL A 72 10.81 -5.99 9.03
N THR A 73 11.63 -5.62 8.06
CA THR A 73 11.25 -5.61 6.64
C THR A 73 12.44 -6.02 5.79
N SER A 74 12.18 -6.64 4.64
CA SER A 74 13.25 -6.98 3.68
C SER A 74 13.79 -5.75 2.95
N CYS A 75 12.93 -4.79 2.63
CA CYS A 75 13.29 -3.54 1.96
C CYS A 75 12.25 -2.44 2.23
N LEU A 76 12.63 -1.19 2.02
CA LEU A 76 11.68 -0.08 1.95
C LEU A 76 11.28 0.15 0.51
N ILE A 77 9.97 0.19 0.24
CA ILE A 77 9.41 0.31 -1.10
C ILE A 77 8.82 1.69 -1.32
N THR A 78 9.12 2.25 -2.49
CA THR A 78 8.56 3.49 -3.04
C THR A 78 7.49 3.19 -4.08
N SER A 79 6.61 4.16 -4.35
CA SER A 79 5.57 4.02 -5.38
C SER A 79 6.15 3.70 -6.76
N ARG A 80 7.34 4.20 -7.07
CA ARG A 80 8.05 3.92 -8.33
C ARG A 80 8.40 2.44 -8.45
N GLU A 81 8.95 1.86 -7.40
CA GLU A 81 9.35 0.44 -7.39
C GLU A 81 8.12 -0.48 -7.51
N LEU A 82 7.02 -0.15 -6.83
CA LEU A 82 5.76 -0.90 -6.99
C LEU A 82 5.25 -0.86 -8.42
N LEU A 83 5.23 0.31 -9.05
CA LEU A 83 4.78 0.46 -10.44
C LEU A 83 5.70 -0.29 -11.41
N GLN A 84 7.01 -0.24 -11.19
CA GLN A 84 7.98 -0.96 -12.02
C GLN A 84 7.84 -2.47 -11.87
N GLN A 85 7.66 -2.98 -10.65
CA GLN A 85 7.42 -4.40 -10.38
C GLN A 85 6.11 -4.87 -11.01
N ALA A 86 5.03 -4.10 -10.86
CA ALA A 86 3.75 -4.40 -11.48
C ALA A 86 3.86 -4.42 -13.01
N GLY A 87 4.56 -3.46 -13.59
CA GLY A 87 4.82 -3.41 -15.03
C GLY A 87 5.62 -4.62 -15.52
N GLN A 88 6.68 -5.00 -14.82
CA GLN A 88 7.48 -6.18 -15.18
C GLN A 88 6.70 -7.48 -15.04
N ALA A 89 5.89 -7.63 -13.99
CA ALA A 89 5.09 -8.83 -13.75
C ALA A 89 4.10 -9.11 -14.89
N VAL A 90 3.52 -8.05 -15.50
CA VAL A 90 2.64 -8.16 -16.66
C VAL A 90 3.39 -8.62 -17.92
N VAL A 91 4.62 -8.13 -18.12
CA VAL A 91 5.47 -8.50 -19.27
C VAL A 91 5.96 -9.95 -19.18
N THR A 92 6.30 -10.44 -17.99
CA THR A 92 6.72 -11.84 -17.81
C THR A 92 5.56 -12.83 -17.94
N THR A 93 4.34 -12.45 -17.56
CA THR A 93 3.16 -13.33 -17.75
C THR A 93 2.79 -13.51 -19.22
N SER A 94 2.98 -12.52 -20.09
CA SER A 94 2.72 -12.69 -21.53
C SER A 94 3.73 -13.61 -22.24
N ASN A 95 4.95 -13.76 -21.72
CA ASN A 95 5.99 -14.58 -22.34
C ASN A 95 5.96 -16.07 -21.93
N THR A 96 5.20 -16.44 -20.91
CA THR A 96 5.14 -17.83 -20.40
C THR A 96 3.93 -18.60 -20.95
N GLY A 97 3.19 -18.00 -21.88
CA GLY A 97 1.97 -18.55 -22.51
C GLY A 97 2.11 -18.94 -23.99
N GLN A 98 3.33 -19.16 -24.48
CA GLN A 98 3.57 -19.78 -25.80
C GLN A 98 4.27 -21.13 -25.65
#